data_AF-A0A9P1H7V0-F1
#
_entry.id   AF-A0A9P1H7V0-F1
#
_cell.length_a   1.000
_cell.length_b   1.000
_cell.length_c   1.000
_cell.angle_alpha   90.00
_cell.angle_beta   90.00
_cell.angle_gamma   90.00
#
_symmetry.space_group_name_H-M   'P 1'
#
loop_
_entity.id
_entity.type
_entity.pdbx_description
1 polymer ?
#
loop_
_entity_poly.entity_id
_entity_poly.type
_entity_poly.pdbx_seq_one_letter_code
_entity_poly.pdbx_strand_id
1 'polypeptide(L)'
;MENARNTFHEMMQFVDVFKEPIDGQLARKILHTFRRLHDNHGFLAALTSLRNTYGFVPTELLVLELVVGTTNLAWDTPRARQQLRTEKKRMDLDIMHRREALGRFSGSANEMEQMSTEERGEELYEYLVRVYTPVRSEEDQEFIDDTHLLEEAAQQMGVYNEAAADE
;
A
#
# COMPACT_ATOMS: atom_id res chain seq x y z
N MET A 1 -19.66 -5.42 -0.64
CA MET A 1 -18.36 -4.87 -1.10
C MET A 1 -18.55 -3.46 -1.65
N GLU A 2 -19.61 -3.19 -2.43
CA GLU A 2 -19.98 -1.84 -2.95
C GLU A 2 -19.85 -0.69 -1.95
N ASN A 3 -20.30 -0.83 -0.69
CA ASN A 3 -20.35 0.32 0.23
C ASN A 3 -18.99 0.98 0.51
N ALA A 4 -17.89 0.22 0.63
CA ALA A 4 -16.59 0.81 0.94
C ALA A 4 -15.96 1.50 -0.29
N ARG A 5 -16.07 0.88 -1.46
CA ARG A 5 -15.62 1.46 -2.74
C ARG A 5 -16.43 2.72 -3.07
N ASN A 6 -17.75 2.70 -2.87
CA ASN A 6 -18.63 3.86 -3.08
C ASN A 6 -18.35 5.00 -2.10
N THR A 7 -18.11 4.72 -0.81
CA THR A 7 -17.71 5.77 0.14
C THR A 7 -16.38 6.42 -0.27
N PHE A 8 -15.42 5.63 -0.77
CA PHE A 8 -14.18 6.19 -1.29
C PHE A 8 -14.43 7.03 -2.56
N HIS A 9 -15.28 6.56 -3.48
CA HIS A 9 -15.70 7.33 -4.65
C HIS A 9 -16.29 8.69 -4.26
N GLU A 10 -17.23 8.72 -3.32
CA GLU A 10 -17.82 9.97 -2.81
C GLU A 10 -16.73 10.89 -2.24
N MET A 11 -15.77 10.36 -1.48
CA MET A 11 -14.65 11.15 -0.99
C MET A 11 -13.82 11.77 -2.12
N MET A 12 -13.55 11.02 -3.20
CA MET A 12 -12.78 11.50 -4.35
C MET A 12 -13.48 12.62 -5.11
N GLN A 13 -14.82 12.68 -5.11
CA GLN A 13 -15.57 13.80 -5.69
C GLN A 13 -15.32 15.14 -4.98
N PHE A 14 -14.78 15.11 -3.75
CA PHE A 14 -14.47 16.30 -2.96
C PHE A 14 -12.97 16.51 -2.76
N VAL A 15 -12.14 15.99 -3.66
CA VAL A 15 -10.68 16.13 -3.59
C VAL A 15 -10.22 17.58 -3.37
N ASP A 16 -10.83 18.54 -4.05
CA ASP A 16 -10.47 19.97 -3.99
C ASP A 16 -10.68 20.59 -2.58
N VAL A 17 -11.47 19.94 -1.73
CA VAL A 17 -11.67 20.34 -0.34
C VAL A 17 -10.41 20.05 0.49
N PHE A 18 -9.66 19.01 0.14
CA PHE A 18 -8.42 18.62 0.80
C PHE A 18 -7.23 19.33 0.11
N LYS A 19 -7.04 20.61 0.43
CA LYS A 19 -5.96 21.46 -0.13
C LYS A 19 -4.55 21.13 0.37
N GLU A 20 -4.42 20.17 1.27
CA GLU A 20 -3.20 19.74 1.94
C GLU A 20 -3.06 18.22 1.81
N PRO A 21 -1.87 17.66 2.08
CA PRO A 21 -1.73 16.22 2.17
C PRO A 21 -2.77 15.65 3.12
N ILE A 22 -3.42 14.56 2.70
CA ILE A 22 -4.49 13.95 3.49
C ILE A 22 -3.98 13.59 4.90
N ASP A 23 -4.84 13.79 5.90
CA ASP A 23 -4.55 13.35 7.26
C ASP A 23 -4.18 11.86 7.29
N GLY A 24 -3.03 11.55 7.90
CA GLY A 24 -2.50 10.20 7.95
C GLY A 24 -3.40 9.21 8.69
N GLN A 25 -4.21 9.66 9.66
CA GLN A 25 -5.17 8.78 10.35
C GLN A 25 -6.38 8.46 9.47
N LEU A 26 -6.82 9.39 8.62
CA LEU A 26 -7.85 9.12 7.62
C LEU A 26 -7.36 8.10 6.58
N ALA A 27 -6.19 8.32 5.99
CA ALA A 27 -5.57 7.38 5.05
C ALA A 27 -5.41 5.98 5.67
N ARG A 28 -4.91 5.91 6.91
CA ARG A 28 -4.81 4.66 7.68
C ARG A 28 -6.15 3.94 7.85
N LYS A 29 -7.23 4.66 8.18
CA LYS A 29 -8.58 4.05 8.32
C LYS A 29 -9.10 3.52 6.99
N ILE A 30 -8.89 4.25 5.89
CA ILE A 30 -9.28 3.83 4.54
C ILE A 30 -8.57 2.53 4.19
N LEU A 31 -7.24 2.50 4.30
CA LEU A 31 -6.43 1.33 3.96
C LEU A 31 -6.79 0.10 4.82
N HIS A 32 -6.99 0.28 6.12
CA HIS A 32 -7.45 -0.81 6.98
C HIS A 32 -8.88 -1.27 6.67
N THR A 33 -9.73 -0.42 6.09
CA THR A 33 -11.08 -0.80 5.67
C THR A 33 -11.01 -1.83 4.55
N PHE A 34 -10.28 -1.54 3.47
CA PHE A 34 -10.11 -2.49 2.36
C PHE A 34 -9.39 -3.76 2.79
N ARG A 35 -8.34 -3.64 3.63
CA ARG A 35 -7.66 -4.82 4.20
C ARG A 35 -8.62 -5.74 4.96
N ARG A 36 -9.48 -5.17 5.83
CA ARG A 36 -10.45 -5.95 6.64
C ARG A 36 -11.53 -6.60 5.78
N LEU A 37 -11.85 -5.98 4.64
CA LEU A 37 -12.79 -6.53 3.67
C LEU A 37 -12.14 -7.57 2.73
N HIS A 38 -10.83 -7.81 2.87
CA HIS A 38 -10.05 -8.64 1.94
C HIS A 38 -10.17 -8.19 0.48
N ASP A 39 -10.39 -6.89 0.28
CA ASP A 39 -10.51 -6.28 -1.04
C ASP A 39 -9.16 -5.72 -1.47
N ASN A 40 -8.29 -6.59 -1.96
CA ASN A 40 -6.93 -6.23 -2.39
C ASN A 40 -6.94 -5.23 -3.56
N HIS A 41 -7.84 -5.40 -4.53
CA HIS A 41 -7.98 -4.49 -5.66
C HIS A 41 -8.41 -3.09 -5.20
N GLY A 42 -9.42 -3.01 -4.33
CA GLY A 42 -9.82 -1.73 -3.73
C GLY A 42 -8.74 -1.13 -2.83
N PHE A 43 -7.96 -1.97 -2.13
CA PHE A 43 -6.82 -1.52 -1.35
C PHE A 43 -5.75 -0.85 -2.24
N LEU A 44 -5.38 -1.48 -3.36
CA LEU A 44 -4.39 -0.95 -4.30
C LEU A 44 -4.88 0.35 -4.94
N ALA A 45 -6.14 0.37 -5.41
CA ALA A 45 -6.77 1.58 -5.94
C ALA A 45 -6.73 2.71 -4.89
N ALA A 46 -7.14 2.45 -3.65
CA ALA A 46 -7.08 3.44 -2.57
C ALA A 46 -5.64 3.92 -2.31
N LEU A 47 -4.67 3.00 -2.17
CA LEU A 47 -3.27 3.34 -1.89
C LEU A 47 -2.68 4.23 -2.99
N THR A 48 -2.89 3.87 -4.25
CA THR A 48 -2.39 4.62 -5.41
C THR A 48 -3.05 5.99 -5.49
N SER A 49 -4.36 6.10 -5.27
CA SER A 49 -5.05 7.41 -5.26
C SER A 49 -4.64 8.27 -4.09
N LEU A 50 -4.47 7.71 -2.89
CA LEU A 50 -3.97 8.46 -1.74
C LEU A 50 -2.59 9.07 -2.04
N ARG A 51 -1.69 8.29 -2.66
CA ARG A 51 -0.37 8.79 -3.07
C ARG A 51 -0.47 9.86 -4.15
N ASN A 52 -1.13 9.56 -5.26
CA ASN A 52 -1.09 10.40 -6.46
C ASN A 52 -1.94 11.67 -6.32
N THR A 53 -3.05 11.60 -5.58
CA THR A 53 -3.98 12.71 -5.43
C THR A 53 -3.68 13.54 -4.19
N TYR A 54 -3.35 12.89 -3.07
CA TYR A 54 -3.18 13.58 -1.78
C TYR A 54 -1.72 13.60 -1.29
N GLY A 55 -0.75 13.20 -2.11
CA GLY A 55 0.66 13.16 -1.73
C GLY A 55 0.93 12.27 -0.51
N PHE A 56 0.06 11.30 -0.24
CA PHE A 56 0.18 10.43 0.92
C PHE A 56 1.37 9.50 0.77
N VAL A 57 2.17 9.41 1.83
CA VAL A 57 3.33 8.54 1.92
C VAL A 57 3.20 7.65 3.16
N PRO A 58 3.21 6.32 3.02
CA PRO A 58 3.01 5.42 4.16
C PRO A 58 4.22 5.45 5.11
N THR A 59 3.93 5.43 6.41
CA THR A 59 4.96 5.26 7.44
C THR A 59 5.25 3.79 7.69
N GLU A 60 6.46 3.49 8.19
CA GLU A 60 6.85 2.12 8.52
C GLU A 60 5.86 1.47 9.51
N LEU A 61 5.40 2.25 10.50
CA LEU A 61 4.42 1.79 11.48
C LEU A 61 3.13 1.32 10.82
N LEU A 62 2.61 2.11 9.87
CA LEU A 62 1.37 1.78 9.15
C LEU A 62 1.56 0.55 8.27
N VAL A 63 2.70 0.43 7.59
CA VAL A 63 3.01 -0.76 6.77
C VAL A 63 2.99 -2.01 7.63
N LEU A 64 3.64 -1.98 8.80
CA LEU A 64 3.66 -3.09 9.75
C LEU A 64 2.26 -3.42 10.28
N GLU A 65 1.43 -2.41 10.58
CA GLU A 65 0.03 -2.60 10.94
C GLU A 65 -0.76 -3.34 9.86
N LEU A 66 -0.59 -2.91 8.61
CA LEU A 66 -1.28 -3.47 7.46
C LEU A 66 -0.89 -4.93 7.22
N VAL A 67 0.40 -5.26 7.20
CA VAL A 67 0.87 -6.62 6.91
C VAL A 67 0.67 -7.59 8.07
N VAL A 68 0.80 -7.14 9.32
CA VAL A 68 0.48 -7.96 10.50
C VAL A 68 -1.04 -8.13 10.64
N GLY A 69 -1.81 -7.21 10.07
CA GLY A 69 -3.27 -7.26 10.08
C GLY A 69 -3.91 -6.70 11.35
N THR A 70 -3.27 -5.74 11.99
CA THR A 70 -3.71 -5.11 13.25
C THR A 70 -3.73 -3.59 13.14
N THR A 71 -4.58 -2.91 13.91
CA THR A 71 -4.61 -1.43 14.03
C THR A 71 -3.98 -0.94 15.32
N ASN A 72 -3.30 -1.83 16.04
CA ASN A 72 -2.59 -1.53 17.27
C ASN A 72 -1.35 -2.41 17.30
N LEU A 73 -0.17 -1.82 17.43
CA LEU A 73 1.10 -2.56 17.55
C LEU A 73 1.64 -2.61 18.97
N ALA A 74 0.96 -2.00 19.95
CA ALA A 74 1.30 -2.03 21.37
C ALA A 74 0.98 -3.40 22.03
N TRP A 75 1.24 -4.50 21.33
CA TRP A 75 0.98 -5.83 21.85
C TRP A 75 2.09 -6.22 22.84
N ASP A 76 1.72 -6.28 24.11
CA ASP A 76 2.65 -6.59 25.20
C ASP A 76 3.04 -8.08 25.28
N THR A 77 2.60 -8.91 24.34
CA THR A 77 2.93 -10.35 24.34
C THR A 77 4.25 -10.64 23.59
N PRO A 78 5.09 -11.57 24.08
CA PRO A 78 6.30 -12.00 23.37
C PRO A 78 6.03 -12.51 21.95
N ARG A 79 4.89 -13.18 21.71
CA ARG A 79 4.50 -13.70 20.40
C ARG A 79 4.26 -12.59 19.39
N ALA A 80 3.51 -11.56 19.78
CA ALA A 80 3.25 -10.43 18.89
C ALA A 80 4.52 -9.63 18.59
N ARG A 81 5.41 -9.43 19.58
CA ARG A 81 6.73 -8.83 19.33
C ARG A 81 7.58 -9.66 18.37
N GLN A 82 7.53 -10.98 18.47
CA GLN A 82 8.26 -11.85 17.54
C GLN A 82 7.69 -11.75 16.13
N GLN A 83 6.37 -11.78 15.96
CA GLN A 83 5.72 -11.59 14.67
C GLN A 83 6.09 -10.24 14.05
N LEU A 84 6.05 -9.15 14.83
CA LEU A 84 6.44 -7.82 14.37
C LEU A 84 7.90 -7.77 13.89
N ARG A 85 8.83 -8.39 14.63
CA ARG A 85 10.24 -8.48 14.21
C ARG A 85 10.40 -9.26 12.91
N THR A 86 9.66 -10.36 12.76
CA THR A 86 9.69 -11.17 11.54
C THR A 86 9.19 -10.37 10.35
N GLU A 87 8.03 -9.71 10.45
CA GLU A 87 7.48 -8.90 9.35
C GLU A 87 8.36 -7.69 9.02
N LYS A 88 8.92 -7.02 10.03
CA LYS A 88 9.90 -5.95 9.80
C LYS A 88 11.11 -6.44 9.01
N LYS A 89 11.70 -7.57 9.42
CA LYS A 89 12.86 -8.14 8.73
C LYS A 89 12.51 -8.53 7.28
N ARG A 90 11.32 -9.08 7.06
CA ARG A 90 10.82 -9.43 5.72
C ARG A 90 10.68 -8.18 4.84
N MET A 91 10.06 -7.12 5.37
CA MET A 91 9.90 -5.84 4.69
C MET A 91 11.26 -5.21 4.34
N ASP A 92 12.18 -5.15 5.30
CA ASP A 92 13.51 -4.55 5.07
C ASP A 92 14.29 -5.33 3.99
N LEU A 93 14.23 -6.68 4.01
CA LEU A 93 14.85 -7.52 2.98
C LEU A 93 14.23 -7.31 1.59
N ASP A 94 12.90 -7.23 1.49
CA ASP A 94 12.24 -7.03 0.20
C ASP A 94 12.60 -5.67 -0.43
N ILE A 95 12.65 -4.61 0.38
CA ILE A 95 13.09 -3.29 -0.08
C ILE A 95 14.54 -3.34 -0.56
N MET A 96 15.44 -3.99 0.19
CA MET A 96 16.84 -4.15 -0.21
C MET A 96 16.95 -4.90 -1.55
N HIS A 97 16.27 -6.03 -1.72
CA HIS A 97 16.29 -6.80 -2.97
C HIS A 97 15.75 -6.01 -4.16
N ARG A 98 14.66 -5.24 -3.98
CA ARG A 98 14.14 -4.39 -5.05
C ARG A 98 15.18 -3.34 -5.46
N ARG A 99 15.79 -2.66 -4.49
CA ARG A 99 16.81 -1.63 -4.78
C ARG A 99 18.02 -2.21 -5.48
N GLU A 100 18.44 -3.41 -5.10
CA GLU A 100 19.51 -4.15 -5.77
C GLU A 100 19.13 -4.43 -7.23
N ALA A 101 17.93 -4.96 -7.47
CA ALA A 101 17.42 -5.22 -8.81
C ALA A 101 17.30 -3.95 -9.69
N LEU A 102 17.05 -2.79 -9.07
CA LEU A 102 17.00 -1.49 -9.73
C LEU A 102 18.38 -0.81 -9.88
N GLY A 103 19.46 -1.44 -9.41
CA GLY A 103 20.81 -0.84 -9.40
C GLY A 103 20.94 0.39 -8.50
N ARG A 104 20.03 0.56 -7.54
CA ARG A 104 20.00 1.66 -6.56
C ARG A 104 20.61 1.29 -5.21
N PHE A 105 20.99 0.03 -5.05
CA PHE A 105 21.63 -0.47 -3.84
C PHE A 105 23.11 -0.05 -3.79
N SER A 106 23.48 0.63 -2.71
CA SER A 106 24.83 1.13 -2.46
C SER A 106 25.77 0.06 -1.87
N GLY A 107 25.23 -1.07 -1.39
CA GLY A 107 26.01 -2.09 -0.68
C GLY A 107 26.30 -1.77 0.79
N SER A 108 25.79 -0.65 1.30
CA SER A 108 25.99 -0.23 2.69
C SER A 108 25.03 -0.93 3.64
N ALA A 109 25.55 -1.43 4.76
CA ALA A 109 24.73 -2.02 5.83
C ALA A 109 23.74 -1.02 6.45
N ASN A 110 24.02 0.29 6.34
CA ASN A 110 23.21 1.36 6.92
C ASN A 110 22.36 2.10 5.88
N GLU A 111 22.26 1.61 4.64
CA GLU A 111 21.54 2.28 3.56
C GLU A 111 20.09 2.59 3.95
N MET A 112 19.45 1.67 4.67
CA MET A 112 18.07 1.82 5.13
C MET A 112 17.88 2.98 6.11
N GLU A 113 18.91 3.31 6.89
CA GLU A 113 18.90 4.40 7.87
C GLU A 113 19.30 5.75 7.24
N GLN A 114 19.90 5.72 6.06
CA GLN A 114 20.41 6.90 5.35
C GLN A 114 19.41 7.46 4.33
N MET A 115 18.34 6.72 4.01
CA MET A 115 17.27 7.18 3.12
C MET A 115 16.60 8.45 3.66
N SER A 116 16.24 9.36 2.75
CA SER A 116 15.36 10.47 3.11
C SER A 116 13.97 9.94 3.50
N THR A 117 13.19 10.76 4.21
CA THR A 117 11.81 10.40 4.57
C THR A 117 10.96 10.12 3.34
N GLU A 118 11.11 10.91 2.27
CA GLU A 118 10.39 10.68 1.01
C GLU A 118 10.84 9.38 0.34
N GLU A 119 12.15 9.15 0.21
CA GLU A 119 12.68 7.94 -0.44
C GLU A 119 12.26 6.68 0.32
N ARG A 120 12.33 6.70 1.66
CA ARG A 120 11.86 5.61 2.51
C ARG A 120 10.38 5.35 2.31
N GLY A 121 9.60 6.40 2.21
CA GLY A 121 8.17 6.33 2.02
C GLY A 121 7.74 5.75 0.67
N GLU A 122 8.46 6.09 -0.39
CA GLU A 122 8.27 5.49 -1.72
C GLU A 122 8.58 3.99 -1.72
N GLU A 123 9.66 3.57 -1.08
CA GLU A 123 9.98 2.14 -0.95
C GLU A 123 8.90 1.38 -0.15
N LEU A 124 8.33 2.01 0.87
CA LEU A 124 7.22 1.45 1.66
C LEU A 124 5.92 1.37 0.85
N TYR A 125 5.64 2.36 -0.01
CA TYR A 125 4.53 2.31 -0.96
C TYR A 125 4.70 1.13 -1.92
N GLU A 126 5.87 1.01 -2.54
CA GLU A 126 6.17 -0.06 -3.48
C GLU A 126 6.11 -1.45 -2.82
N TYR A 127 6.56 -1.56 -1.58
CA TYR A 127 6.42 -2.77 -0.77
C TYR A 127 4.95 -3.15 -0.58
N LEU A 128 4.09 -2.20 -0.19
CA LEU A 128 2.66 -2.46 -0.04
C LEU A 128 1.99 -2.86 -1.36
N VAL A 129 2.38 -2.23 -2.48
CA VAL A 129 1.91 -2.65 -3.81
C VAL A 129 2.23 -4.13 -4.02
N ARG A 130 3.49 -4.57 -3.85
CA ARG A 130 3.86 -5.99 -4.03
C ARG A 130 3.13 -6.94 -3.07
N VAL A 131 2.93 -6.55 -1.82
CA VAL A 131 2.26 -7.40 -0.82
C VAL A 131 0.78 -7.59 -1.14
N TYR A 132 0.12 -6.55 -1.64
CA TYR A 132 -1.33 -6.57 -1.90
C TYR A 132 -1.70 -6.85 -3.36
N THR A 133 -0.74 -6.78 -4.30
CA THR A 133 -0.92 -7.34 -5.64
C THR A 133 -1.28 -8.82 -5.49
N PRO A 134 -2.43 -9.26 -6.01
CA PRO A 134 -2.81 -10.66 -5.98
C PRO A 134 -1.72 -11.49 -6.67
N VAL A 135 -0.97 -12.26 -5.88
CA VAL A 135 -0.11 -13.33 -6.37
C VAL A 135 -0.65 -14.61 -5.73
N ARG A 136 -1.29 -15.47 -6.52
CA ARG A 136 -1.66 -16.81 -6.03
C ARG A 136 -0.40 -17.65 -5.86
N SER A 137 -0.46 -18.59 -4.92
CA SER A 137 0.65 -19.43 -4.45
C SER A 137 1.46 -20.05 -5.58
N GLU A 138 2.73 -20.34 -5.31
CA GLU A 138 3.64 -21.07 -6.23
C GLU A 138 3.05 -22.41 -6.76
N GLU A 139 2.01 -22.95 -6.11
CA GLU A 139 1.27 -24.15 -6.51
C GLU A 139 0.26 -23.91 -7.66
N ASP A 140 -0.28 -22.70 -7.81
CA ASP A 140 -1.21 -22.31 -8.86
C ASP A 140 -0.41 -21.56 -9.95
N GLN A 141 0.29 -22.30 -10.81
CA GLN A 141 1.17 -21.80 -11.89
C GLN A 141 0.49 -20.98 -13.00
N GLU A 142 -0.78 -20.61 -12.83
CA GLU A 142 -1.52 -19.84 -13.83
C GLU A 142 -1.47 -18.35 -13.48
N PHE A 143 -0.68 -17.60 -14.25
CA PHE A 143 -0.73 -16.15 -14.23
C PHE A 143 -2.11 -15.73 -14.71
N ILE A 144 -2.98 -15.34 -13.78
CA ILE A 144 -4.24 -14.69 -14.13
C ILE A 144 -3.94 -13.20 -14.17
N ASP A 145 -4.14 -12.62 -15.35
CA ASP A 145 -4.12 -11.18 -15.54
C ASP A 145 -5.37 -10.56 -14.87
N ASP A 146 -5.26 -10.31 -13.56
CA ASP A 146 -6.30 -9.66 -12.76
C ASP A 146 -6.33 -8.14 -12.96
N THR A 147 -5.64 -7.61 -13.99
CA THR A 147 -5.66 -6.18 -14.33
C THR A 147 -7.08 -5.67 -14.47
N HIS A 148 -7.96 -6.39 -15.16
CA HIS A 148 -9.37 -6.02 -15.29
C HIS A 148 -10.08 -5.83 -13.93
N LEU A 149 -9.77 -6.65 -12.92
CA LEU A 149 -10.38 -6.52 -11.58
C LEU A 149 -9.85 -5.29 -10.82
N LEU A 150 -8.58 -4.95 -11.02
CA LEU A 150 -8.01 -3.70 -10.52
C LEU A 150 -8.65 -2.49 -11.21
N GLU A 151 -8.82 -2.54 -12.52
CA GLU A 151 -9.50 -1.50 -13.30
C GLU A 151 -10.94 -1.32 -12.85
N GLU A 152 -11.69 -2.42 -12.67
CA GLU A 152 -13.07 -2.39 -12.17
C GLU A 152 -13.14 -1.75 -10.78
N ALA A 153 -12.21 -2.10 -9.87
CA ALA A 153 -12.15 -1.48 -8.55
C ALA A 153 -11.86 0.03 -8.65
N ALA A 154 -10.92 0.43 -9.50
CA ALA A 154 -10.59 1.83 -9.72
C ALA A 154 -11.78 2.62 -10.32
N GLN A 155 -12.53 2.01 -11.24
CA GLN A 155 -13.73 2.62 -11.83
C GLN A 155 -14.82 2.81 -10.78
N GLN A 156 -15.14 1.76 -9.99
CA GLN A 156 -16.10 1.84 -8.89
C GLN A 156 -15.71 2.90 -7.85
N MET A 157 -14.40 3.10 -7.66
CA MET A 157 -13.85 4.08 -6.72
C MET A 157 -13.67 5.48 -7.31
N GLY A 158 -14.00 5.69 -8.60
CA GLY A 158 -13.90 7.01 -9.24
C GLY A 158 -12.47 7.49 -9.46
N VAL A 159 -11.51 6.57 -9.53
CA VAL A 159 -10.07 6.85 -9.64
C VAL A 159 -9.43 6.24 -10.89
N TYR A 160 -10.25 5.61 -11.74
CA TYR A 160 -9.85 5.23 -13.08
C TYR A 160 -9.83 6.49 -13.95
N ASN A 161 -8.65 7.05 -14.18
CA ASN A 161 -8.49 8.15 -15.14
C ASN A 161 -8.58 7.61 -16.56
N GLU A 162 -9.26 8.38 -17.42
CA GLU A 162 -9.32 8.30 -18.89
C GLU A 162 -7.92 8.51 -19.54
N ALA A 163 -6.89 7.84 -19.05
CA ALA A 163 -5.53 7.88 -19.59
C ALA A 163 -5.39 7.17 -20.95
N ALA A 164 -6.51 6.83 -21.59
CA ALA A 164 -6.60 6.32 -22.95
C ALA A 164 -7.31 7.30 -23.91
N ALA A 165 -7.56 8.56 -23.49
CA ALA A 165 -8.16 9.58 -24.36
C ALA A 165 -7.13 10.49 -25.07
N ASP A 166 -5.83 10.33 -24.79
CA ASP A 166 -4.74 11.02 -25.49
C ASP A 166 -3.59 10.03 -25.81
N GLU A 167 -3.84 9.09 -26.72
CA GLU A 167 -2.82 8.55 -27.66
C GLU A 167 -3.43 8.36 -29.05
#